data_AF-A0A849SND7-F1
#
_entry.id   AF-A0A849SND7-F1
#
_cell.length_a   1.000
_cell.length_b   1.000
_cell.length_c   1.000
_cell.angle_alpha   90.00
_cell.angle_beta   90.00
_cell.angle_gamma   90.00
#
_symmetry.space_group_name_H-M   'P 1'
#
loop_
_entity.id
_entity.type
_entity.pdbx_description
1 polymer ?
#
loop_
_entity_poly.entity_id
_entity_poly.type
_entity_poly.pdbx_seq_one_letter_code
_entity_poly.pdbx_strand_id
1 'polypeptide(L)'
;MPIDSDFIIPFLLFLLPVIAIIGGIVSGIIKQLGRQRLIELAQQERIAAIQRGLDPSLLAPLPVDSIANLDVFTGPESDRRRSQSFLVSGVITIFGGLGILVFLLMMKVDSVRPMWAVGLIPIMVGIALVISAMLLRPHKR
;
A
#
# COMPACT_ATOMS: atom_id res chain seq x y z
N MET A 1 -34.95 -13.66 -15.58
CA MET A 1 -33.82 -14.60 -15.63
C MET A 1 -33.27 -14.72 -14.23
N PRO A 2 -33.10 -15.93 -13.67
CA PRO A 2 -32.19 -16.11 -12.54
C PRO A 2 -30.80 -15.63 -12.96
N ILE A 3 -30.03 -15.06 -12.05
CA ILE A 3 -28.63 -14.74 -12.35
C ILE A 3 -27.82 -15.98 -11.96
N ASP A 4 -27.35 -16.71 -12.95
CA ASP A 4 -26.68 -17.99 -12.73
C ASP A 4 -25.32 -17.78 -12.04
N SER A 5 -25.02 -18.63 -11.05
CA SER A 5 -23.76 -18.63 -10.29
C SER A 5 -22.53 -18.66 -11.19
N ASP A 6 -22.66 -19.34 -12.32
CA ASP A 6 -21.61 -19.63 -13.28
C ASP A 6 -21.18 -18.37 -14.06
N PHE A 7 -22.03 -17.33 -14.06
CA PHE A 7 -21.68 -16.00 -14.56
C PHE A 7 -21.13 -15.10 -13.43
N ILE A 8 -21.76 -15.13 -12.25
CA ILE A 8 -21.40 -14.24 -11.12
C ILE A 8 -19.97 -14.50 -10.62
N ILE A 9 -19.60 -15.77 -10.42
CA ILE A 9 -18.33 -16.16 -9.81
C ILE A 9 -17.12 -15.69 -10.65
N PRO A 10 -17.00 -16.01 -11.95
CA PRO A 10 -15.87 -15.54 -12.75
C PRO A 10 -15.86 -14.01 -12.91
N PHE A 11 -17.04 -13.37 -13.00
CA PHE A 11 -17.14 -11.92 -13.07
C PHE A 11 -16.57 -11.25 -11.81
N LEU A 12 -16.94 -11.72 -10.61
CA LEU A 12 -16.39 -11.22 -9.35
C LEU A 12 -14.88 -11.45 -9.22
N LEU A 13 -14.39 -12.63 -9.61
CA LEU A 13 -12.96 -12.95 -9.55
C LEU A 13 -12.09 -12.01 -10.42
N PHE A 14 -12.60 -11.56 -11.57
CA PHE A 14 -11.92 -10.57 -12.40
C PHE A 14 -12.11 -9.12 -11.91
N LEU A 15 -13.28 -8.80 -11.34
CA LEU A 15 -13.60 -7.44 -10.92
C LEU A 15 -12.90 -7.03 -9.61
N LEU A 16 -12.74 -7.95 -8.66
CA LEU A 16 -12.21 -7.67 -7.32
C LEU A 16 -10.76 -7.12 -7.36
N PRO A 17 -9.80 -7.68 -8.13
CA PRO A 17 -8.46 -7.11 -8.27
C PRO A 17 -8.46 -5.71 -8.90
N VAL A 18 -9.33 -5.47 -9.89
CA VAL A 18 -9.44 -4.17 -10.57
C VAL A 18 -9.94 -3.09 -9.61
N ILE A 19 -11.00 -3.39 -8.84
CA ILE A 19 -11.51 -2.48 -7.80
C ILE A 19 -10.45 -2.22 -6.73
N ALA A 20 -9.69 -3.23 -6.30
CA ALA A 20 -8.64 -3.06 -5.29
C ALA A 20 -7.53 -2.11 -5.76
N ILE A 21 -7.07 -2.23 -7.02
CA ILE A 21 -6.06 -1.34 -7.61
C ILE A 21 -6.60 0.10 -7.71
N ILE A 22 -7.80 0.28 -8.27
CA ILE A 22 -8.42 1.61 -8.42
C ILE A 22 -8.62 2.27 -7.06
N GLY A 23 -9.17 1.54 -6.08
CA GLY A 23 -9.39 2.03 -4.72
C GLY A 23 -8.09 2.43 -4.02
N GLY A 24 -7.01 1.65 -4.19
CA GLY A 24 -5.68 1.99 -3.67
C GLY A 24 -5.12 3.28 -4.26
N ILE A 25 -5.20 3.44 -5.58
CA ILE A 25 -4.72 4.65 -6.29
C ILE A 25 -5.54 5.87 -5.86
N VAL A 26 -6.87 5.77 -5.86
CA VAL A 26 -7.78 6.87 -5.46
C VAL A 26 -7.55 7.28 -4.00
N SER A 27 -7.38 6.31 -3.09
CA SER A 27 -7.05 6.59 -1.68
C SER A 27 -5.73 7.37 -1.54
N GLY A 28 -4.69 6.98 -2.31
CA GLY A 28 -3.42 7.70 -2.35
C GLY A 28 -3.56 9.15 -2.84
N ILE A 29 -4.31 9.37 -3.93
CA ILE A 29 -4.55 10.70 -4.49
C ILE A 29 -5.33 11.58 -3.52
N ILE A 30 -6.40 11.07 -2.90
CA ILE A 30 -7.19 11.82 -1.91
C ILE A 30 -6.33 12.25 -0.71
N LYS A 31 -5.49 11.33 -0.19
CA LYS A 31 -4.56 11.63 0.89
C LYS A 31 -3.57 12.74 0.51
N GLN A 32 -3.07 12.73 -0.73
CA GLN A 32 -2.12 13.74 -1.22
C GLN A 32 -2.77 15.12 -1.42
N LEU A 33 -3.95 15.18 -2.03
CA LEU A 33 -4.70 16.42 -2.21
C LEU A 33 -5.11 17.05 -0.88
N GLY A 34 -5.48 16.24 0.12
CA GLY A 34 -5.76 16.71 1.47
C GLY A 34 -4.54 17.37 2.13
N ARG A 35 -3.34 16.80 1.95
CA ARG A 35 -2.08 17.38 2.46
C ARG A 35 -1.74 18.72 1.81
N GLN A 36 -1.90 18.84 0.49
CA GLN A 36 -1.63 20.09 -0.24
C GLN A 36 -2.51 21.24 0.27
N ARG A 37 -3.82 21.01 0.40
CA ARG A 37 -4.77 22.02 0.91
C ARG A 37 -4.44 22.48 2.34
N LEU A 38 -3.97 21.61 3.21
CA LEU A 38 -3.55 21.98 4.57
C LEU A 38 -2.31 22.89 4.58
N ILE A 39 -1.36 22.67 3.67
CA ILE A 39 -0.18 23.54 3.50
C ILE A 39 -0.61 24.92 2.98
N GLU A 40 -1.47 24.95 1.97
CA GLU A 40 -1.99 26.20 1.39
C GLU A 40 -2.75 27.04 2.42
N LEU A 41 -3.63 26.44 3.23
CA LEU A 41 -4.35 27.15 4.29
C LEU A 41 -3.41 27.72 5.36
N ALA A 42 -2.41 26.95 5.80
CA ALA A 42 -1.42 27.43 6.77
C ALA A 42 -0.49 28.52 6.21
N GLN A 43 -0.22 28.51 4.89
CA GLN A 43 0.46 29.63 4.21
C GLN A 43 -0.42 30.88 4.19
N GLN A 44 -1.71 30.75 3.87
CA GLN A 44 -2.66 31.86 3.88
C GLN A 44 -2.81 32.49 5.26
N GLU A 45 -2.92 31.67 6.31
CA GLU A 45 -2.98 32.14 7.70
C GLU A 45 -1.73 32.92 8.10
N ARG A 46 -0.53 32.41 7.75
CA ARG A 46 0.75 33.10 7.98
C ARG A 46 0.84 34.43 7.23
N ILE A 47 0.39 34.51 5.98
CA ILE A 47 0.37 35.75 5.20
C ILE A 47 -0.57 36.77 5.86
N ALA A 48 -1.78 36.35 6.26
CA ALA A 48 -2.74 37.21 6.96
C ALA A 48 -2.22 37.69 8.33
N ALA A 49 -1.44 36.86 9.04
CA ALA A 49 -0.79 37.23 10.29
C ALA A 49 0.30 38.30 10.09
N ILE A 50 1.17 38.15 9.08
CA ILE A 50 2.20 39.15 8.72
C ILE A 50 1.54 40.48 8.33
N GLN A 51 0.46 40.45 7.53
CA GLN A 51 -0.29 41.64 7.14
C GLN A 51 -0.94 42.38 8.33
N ARG A 52 -1.15 41.70 9.47
CA ARG A 52 -1.63 42.28 10.72
C ARG A 52 -0.50 42.81 11.63
N GLY A 53 0.75 42.82 11.14
CA GLY A 53 1.90 43.33 11.87
C GLY A 53 2.52 42.37 12.88
N LEU A 54 2.19 41.07 12.82
CA LEU A 54 2.88 40.06 13.64
C LEU A 54 4.30 39.82 13.11
N ASP A 55 5.27 39.82 14.01
CA ASP A 55 6.67 39.55 13.69
C ASP A 55 6.82 38.12 13.12
N PRO A 56 7.43 37.94 11.93
CA PRO A 56 7.55 36.63 11.29
C PRO A 56 8.36 35.61 12.11
N SER A 57 9.19 36.05 13.07
CA SER A 57 9.93 35.17 13.97
C SER A 57 9.06 34.49 15.03
N LEU A 58 7.86 35.03 15.32
CA LEU A 58 6.91 34.49 16.30
C LEU A 58 5.84 33.58 15.68
N LEU A 59 5.80 33.48 14.34
CA LEU A 59 4.81 32.66 13.64
C LEU A 59 5.17 31.17 13.74
N ALA A 60 4.24 30.38 14.29
CA ALA A 60 4.36 28.91 14.36
C ALA A 60 4.85 28.34 13.01
N PRO A 61 5.88 27.47 13.00
CA PRO A 61 6.51 27.00 11.77
C PRO A 61 5.48 26.48 10.78
N LEU A 62 5.73 26.69 9.48
CA LEU A 62 4.88 26.10 8.45
C LEU A 62 4.71 24.61 8.74
N PRO A 63 3.54 24.02 8.48
CA PRO A 63 3.35 22.61 8.70
C PRO A 63 4.13 21.75 7.69
N VAL A 64 5.18 22.26 7.03
CA VAL A 64 6.21 21.39 6.45
C VAL A 64 6.81 20.52 7.53
N ASP A 65 7.09 21.06 8.73
CA ASP A 65 7.60 20.23 9.83
C ASP A 65 6.51 19.40 10.48
N SER A 66 5.27 19.89 10.65
CA SER A 66 4.20 19.07 11.24
C SER A 66 3.53 18.10 10.25
N ILE A 67 3.72 18.24 8.93
CA ILE A 67 3.34 17.27 7.89
C ILE A 67 4.53 16.38 7.52
N ALA A 68 5.78 16.84 7.62
CA ALA A 68 6.93 15.95 7.73
C ALA A 68 6.85 15.13 9.02
N ASN A 69 6.24 15.65 10.10
CA ASN A 69 6.01 14.89 11.34
C ASN A 69 4.67 14.10 11.37
N LEU A 70 3.65 14.50 10.60
CA LEU A 70 2.50 13.63 10.27
C LEU A 70 2.85 12.56 9.26
N ASP A 71 3.93 12.80 8.50
CA ASP A 71 4.81 11.75 8.10
C ASP A 71 5.42 11.10 9.37
N VAL A 72 6.39 11.61 10.17
CA VAL A 72 7.14 10.99 11.36
C VAL A 72 6.46 10.00 12.34
N PHE A 73 5.17 9.74 12.21
CA PHE A 73 4.74 8.33 12.08
C PHE A 73 5.59 7.50 11.06
N THR A 74 6.43 8.18 10.27
CA THR A 74 7.50 7.80 9.36
C THR A 74 8.88 8.27 9.84
N GLY A 75 9.16 8.25 11.16
CA GLY A 75 10.51 8.44 11.67
C GLY A 75 11.40 7.22 11.36
N PRO A 76 12.34 6.81 12.23
CA PRO A 76 12.89 5.45 12.18
C PRO A 76 11.79 4.36 12.35
N GLU A 77 10.58 4.75 12.75
CA GLU A 77 9.35 3.96 12.61
C GLU A 77 8.86 3.79 11.16
N SER A 78 9.09 4.72 10.21
CA SER A 78 8.78 4.46 8.77
C SER A 78 9.56 3.30 8.27
N ASP A 79 10.88 3.32 8.44
CA ASP A 79 11.70 2.35 7.74
C ASP A 79 11.49 0.97 8.35
N ARG A 80 11.10 0.92 9.63
CA ARG A 80 10.52 -0.25 10.29
C ARG A 80 9.11 -0.60 9.78
N ARG A 81 8.19 0.33 9.60
CA ARG A 81 6.82 0.11 9.06
C ARG A 81 6.80 -0.26 7.57
N ARG A 82 7.80 0.17 6.81
CA ARG A 82 8.00 -0.05 5.38
C ARG A 82 8.70 -1.38 5.14
N SER A 83 9.72 -1.72 5.94
CA SER A 83 10.19 -3.11 6.01
C SER A 83 9.12 -4.05 6.57
N GLN A 84 8.33 -3.66 7.57
CA GLN A 84 7.17 -4.43 8.02
C GLN A 84 6.10 -4.58 6.93
N SER A 85 5.81 -3.55 6.13
CA SER A 85 4.81 -3.66 5.06
C SER A 85 5.30 -4.55 3.92
N PHE A 86 6.60 -4.55 3.60
CA PHE A 86 7.20 -5.52 2.68
C PHE A 86 7.26 -6.95 3.26
N LEU A 87 7.49 -7.12 4.57
CA LEU A 87 7.37 -8.42 5.24
C LEU A 87 5.93 -8.94 5.18
N VAL A 88 4.96 -8.11 5.55
CA VAL A 88 3.53 -8.47 5.58
C VAL A 88 3.01 -8.76 4.17
N SER A 89 3.31 -7.92 3.17
CA SER A 89 2.89 -8.17 1.79
C SER A 89 3.56 -9.40 1.19
N GLY A 90 4.85 -9.61 1.47
CA GLY A 90 5.59 -10.81 1.06
C GLY A 90 5.00 -12.08 1.65
N VAL A 91 4.76 -12.11 2.97
CA VAL A 91 4.12 -13.24 3.67
C VAL A 91 2.72 -13.51 3.10
N ILE A 92 1.89 -12.49 2.92
CA ILE A 92 0.55 -12.64 2.31
C ILE A 92 0.64 -13.24 0.91
N THR A 93 1.62 -12.82 0.11
CA THR A 93 1.79 -13.30 -1.28
C THR A 93 2.33 -14.73 -1.33
N ILE A 94 3.22 -15.13 -0.40
CA ILE A 94 3.62 -16.54 -0.22
C ILE A 94 2.40 -17.40 0.11
N PHE A 95 1.61 -17.03 1.13
CA PHE A 95 0.45 -17.82 1.54
C PHE A 95 -0.64 -17.87 0.47
N GLY A 96 -0.90 -16.76 -0.24
CA GLY A 96 -1.80 -16.74 -1.38
C GLY A 96 -1.34 -17.65 -2.52
N GLY A 97 -0.06 -17.60 -2.88
CA GLY A 97 0.52 -18.48 -3.90
C GLY A 97 0.52 -19.95 -3.51
N LEU A 98 0.80 -20.26 -2.24
CA LEU A 98 0.74 -21.61 -1.69
C LEU A 98 -0.70 -22.14 -1.68
N GLY A 99 -1.68 -21.29 -1.32
CA GLY A 99 -3.10 -21.63 -1.40
C GLY A 99 -3.55 -21.95 -2.82
N ILE A 100 -3.15 -21.14 -3.81
CA ILE A 100 -3.40 -21.39 -5.23
C ILE A 100 -2.73 -22.69 -5.69
N LEU A 101 -1.48 -22.94 -5.29
CA LEU A 101 -0.74 -24.16 -5.63
C LEU A 101 -1.46 -25.41 -5.09
N VAL A 102 -1.82 -25.41 -3.80
CA VAL A 102 -2.53 -26.53 -3.15
C VAL A 102 -3.91 -26.73 -3.76
N PHE A 103 -4.66 -25.66 -4.03
CA PHE A 103 -5.97 -25.72 -4.69
C PHE A 103 -5.89 -26.36 -6.08
N LEU A 104 -4.94 -25.93 -6.92
CA LEU A 104 -4.74 -26.49 -8.26
C LEU A 104 -4.27 -27.95 -8.24
N LEU A 105 -3.47 -28.35 -7.24
CA LEU A 105 -3.09 -29.74 -7.02
C LEU A 105 -4.29 -30.60 -6.57
N MET A 106 -5.15 -30.07 -5.70
CA MET A 106 -6.38 -30.75 -5.23
C MET A 106 -7.45 -30.87 -6.31
N MET A 107 -7.60 -29.86 -7.19
CA MET A 107 -8.53 -29.92 -8.33
C MET A 107 -8.17 -31.01 -9.36
N LYS A 108 -6.96 -31.59 -9.27
CA LYS A 108 -6.53 -32.75 -10.06
C LYS A 108 -6.84 -32.59 -11.56
N VAL A 109 -6.51 -31.40 -12.10
CA VAL A 109 -6.89 -31.01 -13.46
C VAL A 109 -6.15 -31.88 -14.46
N ASP A 110 -6.85 -32.90 -14.96
CA ASP A 110 -6.29 -33.85 -15.90
C ASP A 110 -5.93 -33.16 -17.23
N SER A 111 -4.73 -33.52 -17.73
CA SER A 111 -4.26 -33.36 -19.11
C SER A 111 -3.44 -32.10 -19.49
N VAL A 112 -2.24 -32.40 -20.02
CA VAL A 112 -1.37 -31.62 -20.94
C VAL A 112 -0.62 -30.38 -20.44
N ARG A 113 -1.04 -29.62 -19.42
CA ARG A 113 -0.29 -28.39 -19.02
C ARG A 113 0.06 -28.30 -17.52
N PRO A 114 1.31 -27.89 -17.16
CA PRO A 114 1.74 -27.74 -15.76
C PRO A 114 1.14 -26.49 -15.09
N MET A 115 -0.15 -26.54 -14.77
CA MET A 115 -0.87 -25.44 -14.11
C MET A 115 -0.36 -25.13 -12.68
N TRP A 116 0.35 -26.06 -12.04
CA TRP A 116 1.04 -25.83 -10.77
C TRP A 116 2.03 -24.64 -10.83
N ALA A 117 2.58 -24.32 -12.01
CA ALA A 117 3.45 -23.17 -12.21
C ALA A 117 2.77 -21.82 -11.87
N VAL A 118 1.44 -21.74 -11.97
CA VAL A 118 0.66 -20.53 -11.66
C VAL A 118 0.73 -20.18 -10.17
N GLY A 119 0.79 -21.18 -9.28
CA GLY A 119 1.00 -20.96 -7.84
C GLY A 119 2.46 -20.64 -7.48
N LEU A 120 3.42 -21.11 -8.29
CA LEU A 120 4.86 -20.90 -8.04
C LEU A 120 5.27 -19.43 -8.20
N ILE A 121 4.70 -18.71 -9.18
CA ILE A 121 5.01 -17.30 -9.45
C ILE A 121 4.76 -16.40 -8.22
N PRO A 122 3.56 -16.35 -7.61
CA PRO A 122 3.33 -15.56 -6.40
C PRO A 122 4.16 -16.04 -5.19
N ILE A 123 4.46 -17.34 -5.06
CA ILE A 123 5.40 -17.81 -4.01
C ILE A 123 6.77 -17.15 -4.19
N MET A 124 7.33 -17.16 -5.40
CA MET A 124 8.62 -16.52 -5.69
C MET A 124 8.61 -15.00 -5.48
N VAL A 125 7.55 -14.31 -5.90
CA VAL A 125 7.37 -12.87 -5.65
C VAL A 125 7.30 -12.57 -4.15
N GLY A 126 6.55 -13.38 -3.39
CA GLY A 126 6.44 -13.24 -1.94
C GLY A 126 7.77 -13.49 -1.21
N ILE A 127 8.54 -14.48 -1.64
CA ILE A 127 9.91 -14.73 -1.14
C ILE A 127 10.81 -13.52 -1.42
N ALA A 128 10.78 -12.97 -2.64
CA ALA A 128 11.57 -11.79 -2.99
C ALA A 128 11.21 -10.56 -2.13
N LEU A 129 9.91 -10.36 -1.85
CA LEU A 129 9.43 -9.30 -0.94
C LEU A 129 9.91 -9.50 0.50
N VAL A 130 9.85 -10.73 1.04
CA VAL A 130 10.37 -11.05 2.38
C VAL A 130 11.89 -10.82 2.46
N ILE A 131 12.65 -11.26 1.46
CA ILE A 131 14.11 -11.05 1.41
C ILE A 131 14.45 -9.56 1.32
N SER A 132 13.77 -8.80 0.44
CA SER A 132 13.90 -7.34 0.36
C SER A 132 13.64 -6.68 1.70
N ALA A 133 12.58 -7.08 2.39
CA ALA A 133 12.22 -6.55 3.69
C ALA A 133 13.22 -6.89 4.81
N MET A 134 13.86 -8.06 4.74
CA MET A 134 14.96 -8.43 5.64
C MET A 134 16.24 -7.64 5.34
N LEU A 135 16.54 -7.36 4.07
CA LEU A 135 17.70 -6.58 3.63
C LEU A 135 17.58 -5.10 4.01
N LEU A 136 16.37 -4.51 3.93
CA LEU A 136 16.09 -3.13 4.35
C LEU A 136 16.03 -2.95 5.88
N ARG A 137 16.23 -3.99 6.68
CA ARG A 137 16.13 -3.91 8.14
C ARG A 137 17.36 -3.18 8.71
N PRO A 138 17.23 -1.97 9.29
CA PRO A 138 18.39 -1.19 9.70
C PRO A 138 19.17 -1.90 10.81
N HIS A 139 20.45 -2.18 10.53
CA HIS A 139 21.36 -2.79 11.48
C HIS A 139 21.75 -1.74 12.53
N LYS A 140 21.23 -1.89 13.75
CA LYS A 140 21.62 -1.04 14.87
C LYS A 140 23.11 -1.25 15.17
N ARG A 141 23.93 -0.23 14.95
CA ARG A 141 25.16 0.02 15.70
C ARG A 141 24.87 1.04 16.78
#